data_AF-A0A939Q4H5-F1
#
_entry.id   AF-A0A939Q4H5-F1
#
_cell.length_a   1.000
_cell.length_b   1.000
_cell.length_c   1.000
_cell.angle_alpha   90.00
_cell.angle_beta   90.00
_cell.angle_gamma   90.00
#
_symmetry.space_group_name_H-M   'P 1'
#
loop_
_entity.id
_entity.type
_entity.pdbx_description
1 polymer ?
#
loop_
_entity_poly.entity_id
_entity_poly.type
_entity_poly.pdbx_seq_one_letter_code
_entity_poly.pdbx_strand_id
1 'polypeptide(L)'
;MQEWKPRGRDVVIGGVPWLARCADKARAKAEGTIGDYIYPCPIDQRFLAEAGISPEDFMELATKAKDDDELVAAFLEKSRRKDWSGFQP
;
A
#
# COMPACT_ATOMS: atom_id res chain seq x y z
N MET A 1 -22.54 -8.04 -9.09
CA MET A 1 -21.80 -7.58 -7.91
C MET A 1 -20.39 -7.28 -8.39
N GLN A 2 -19.94 -6.02 -8.37
CA GLN A 2 -18.56 -5.72 -8.77
C GLN A 2 -17.63 -6.30 -7.71
N GLU A 3 -16.83 -7.28 -8.10
CA GLU A 3 -15.81 -7.87 -7.25
C GLU A 3 -14.69 -6.83 -7.11
N TRP A 4 -14.52 -6.28 -5.90
CA TRP A 4 -13.46 -5.33 -5.64
C TRP A 4 -12.10 -6.04 -5.82
N LYS A 5 -11.23 -5.48 -6.66
CA LYS A 5 -9.92 -6.06 -6.94
C LYS A 5 -8.85 -4.96 -6.84
N PRO A 6 -7.78 -5.19 -6.06
CA PRO A 6 -6.70 -4.22 -5.98
C PRO A 6 -5.97 -4.13 -7.32
N ARG A 7 -5.29 -2.99 -7.52
CA ARG A 7 -4.46 -2.73 -8.70
C ARG A 7 -3.44 -3.86 -8.95
N GLY A 8 -3.07 -3.99 -10.22
CA GLY A 8 -2.13 -5.01 -10.70
C GLY A 8 -0.75 -4.89 -10.03
N ARG A 9 -0.01 -6.01 -9.99
CA ARG A 9 1.35 -6.06 -9.40
C ARG A 9 2.37 -5.21 -10.16
N ASP A 10 2.09 -4.94 -11.42
CA ASP A 10 2.91 -4.14 -12.34
C ASP A 10 2.73 -2.61 -12.14
N VAL A 11 1.69 -2.20 -11.39
CA VAL A 11 1.40 -0.78 -11.16
C VAL A 11 2.38 -0.22 -10.13
N VAL A 12 3.24 0.68 -10.60
CA VAL A 12 4.21 1.42 -9.79
C VAL A 12 3.75 2.87 -9.69
N ILE A 13 3.64 3.38 -8.47
CA ILE A 13 3.34 4.79 -8.19
C ILE A 13 4.51 5.41 -7.43
N GLY A 14 4.94 6.62 -7.80
CA GLY A 14 6.03 7.30 -7.09
C GLY A 14 7.38 6.57 -7.10
N GLY A 15 7.62 5.66 -8.06
CA GLY A 15 8.80 4.80 -8.06
C GLY A 15 8.77 3.66 -7.03
N VAL A 16 7.64 3.46 -6.34
CA VAL A 16 7.46 2.42 -5.33
C VAL A 16 6.58 1.29 -5.88
N PRO A 17 7.16 0.14 -6.24
CA PRO A 17 6.38 -1.02 -6.63
C PRO A 17 5.59 -1.53 -5.41
N TRP A 18 4.45 -2.18 -5.66
CA TRP A 18 3.54 -2.72 -4.64
C TRP A 18 2.77 -1.69 -3.79
N LEU A 19 3.20 -0.42 -3.72
CA LEU A 19 2.54 0.61 -2.92
C LEU A 19 1.06 0.80 -3.28
N ALA A 20 0.76 0.92 -4.58
CA ALA A 20 -0.60 1.11 -5.08
C ALA A 20 -1.51 -0.06 -4.67
N ARG A 21 -1.01 -1.29 -4.81
CA ARG A 21 -1.73 -2.52 -4.47
C ARG A 21 -1.94 -2.65 -2.95
N CYS A 22 -0.91 -2.35 -2.17
CA CYS A 22 -0.97 -2.37 -0.71
C CYS A 22 -1.99 -1.35 -0.19
N ALA A 23 -2.00 -0.14 -0.74
CA ALA A 23 -2.93 0.92 -0.37
C ALA A 23 -4.37 0.61 -0.75
N ASP A 24 -4.63 0.06 -1.95
CA ASP A 24 -5.96 -0.41 -2.33
C ASP A 24 -6.50 -1.40 -1.28
N LYS A 25 -5.68 -2.41 -0.90
CA LYS A 25 -6.05 -3.39 0.13
C LYS A 25 -6.27 -2.76 1.50
N ALA A 26 -5.43 -1.81 1.89
CA ALA A 26 -5.59 -1.09 3.15
C ALA A 26 -6.90 -0.30 3.19
N ARG A 27 -7.22 0.44 2.11
CA ARG A 27 -8.48 1.20 1.95
C ARG A 27 -9.69 0.28 1.98
N ALA A 28 -9.67 -0.81 1.21
CA ALA A 28 -10.78 -1.76 1.19
C ALA A 28 -10.96 -2.51 2.50
N LYS A 29 -9.88 -2.79 3.24
CA LYS A 29 -10.01 -3.35 4.59
C LYS A 29 -10.66 -2.35 5.55
N ALA A 30 -10.29 -1.07 5.47
CA ALA A 30 -10.88 -0.02 6.30
C ALA A 30 -12.36 0.20 5.98
N GLU A 31 -12.76 0.07 4.71
CA GLU A 31 -14.15 0.18 4.26
C GLU A 31 -14.95 -1.14 4.45
N GLY A 32 -14.29 -2.26 4.72
CA GLY A 32 -14.93 -3.57 4.81
C GLY A 32 -15.29 -4.20 3.46
N THR A 33 -14.72 -3.71 2.36
CA THR A 33 -14.98 -4.12 0.97
C THR A 33 -13.89 -5.00 0.37
N ILE A 34 -12.88 -5.40 1.16
CA ILE A 34 -11.71 -6.17 0.70
C ILE A 34 -12.04 -7.56 0.10
N GLY A 35 -13.22 -8.11 0.39
CA GLY A 35 -13.66 -9.41 -0.11
C GLY A 35 -12.74 -10.55 0.33
N ASP A 36 -12.30 -11.38 -0.61
CA ASP A 36 -11.37 -12.51 -0.39
C ASP A 36 -9.90 -12.10 -0.23
N TYR A 37 -9.56 -10.83 -0.45
CA TYR A 37 -8.19 -10.37 -0.23
C TYR A 37 -7.92 -10.17 1.27
N ILE A 38 -6.70 -10.49 1.69
CA ILE A 38 -6.28 -10.34 3.09
C ILE A 38 -5.32 -9.15 3.20
N TYR A 39 -5.49 -8.30 4.21
CA TYR A 39 -4.51 -7.28 4.57
C TYR A 39 -4.24 -7.31 6.08
N PRO A 40 -2.98 -7.20 6.53
CA PRO A 40 -1.76 -7.25 5.72
C PRO A 40 -1.38 -8.69 5.34
N CYS A 41 -1.03 -8.95 4.06
CA CYS A 41 -0.42 -10.22 3.62
C CYS A 41 1.06 -10.29 3.99
N PRO A 42 1.73 -11.47 3.89
CA PRO A 42 3.17 -11.59 4.13
C PRO A 42 4.02 -10.60 3.31
N ILE A 43 3.62 -10.35 2.06
CA ILE A 43 4.30 -9.40 1.16
C ILE A 43 4.07 -7.96 1.62
N ASP A 44 2.86 -7.59 2.05
CA ASP A 44 2.57 -6.26 2.59
C ASP A 44 3.35 -6.03 3.88
N GLN A 45 3.39 -7.02 4.77
CA GLN A 45 4.17 -6.94 6.00
C GLN A 45 5.65 -6.72 5.70
N ARG A 46 6.23 -7.46 4.74
CA ARG A 46 7.63 -7.27 4.31
C ARG A 46 7.85 -5.88 3.71
N PHE A 47 6.97 -5.45 2.80
CA PHE A 47 7.01 -4.13 2.18
C PHE A 47 7.03 -3.01 3.24
N LEU A 48 6.12 -3.09 4.19
CA LEU A 48 5.99 -2.11 5.26
C LEU A 48 7.15 -2.19 6.27
N ALA A 49 7.63 -3.38 6.58
CA ALA A 49 8.83 -3.58 7.39
C ALA A 49 10.09 -2.96 6.75
N GLU A 50 10.25 -3.09 5.42
CA GLU A 50 11.34 -2.41 4.67
C GLU A 50 11.20 -0.89 4.70
N ALA A 51 9.95 -0.38 4.72
CA ALA A 51 9.68 1.05 4.91
C ALA A 51 9.93 1.50 6.36
N GLY A 52 9.92 0.59 7.32
CA GLY A 52 9.90 0.90 8.75
C GLY A 52 8.55 1.42 9.24
N ILE A 53 7.45 1.08 8.54
CA ILE A 53 6.09 1.56 8.82
C ILE A 53 5.26 0.36 9.32
N SER A 54 4.42 0.56 10.33
CA SER A 54 3.48 -0.47 10.79
C SER A 54 2.25 -0.58 9.87
N PRO A 55 1.64 -1.77 9.71
CA PRO A 55 0.46 -1.94 8.86
C PRO A 55 -0.78 -1.15 9.28
N GLU A 56 -0.90 -0.83 10.57
CA GLU A 56 -1.89 0.09 11.12
C GLU A 56 -1.64 1.53 10.68
N ASP A 57 -0.41 2.03 10.85
CA ASP A 57 -0.01 3.40 10.46
C ASP A 57 -0.13 3.61 8.94
N PHE A 58 0.27 2.60 8.16
CA PHE A 58 0.06 2.60 6.72
C PHE A 58 -1.41 2.60 6.32
N MET A 59 -2.28 1.88 7.05
CA MET A 59 -3.71 1.89 6.77
C MET A 59 -4.30 3.28 7.03
N GLU A 60 -3.88 3.96 8.10
CA GLU A 60 -4.27 5.35 8.33
C GLU A 60 -3.77 6.28 7.22
N LEU A 61 -2.54 6.12 6.77
CA LEU A 61 -1.99 6.90 5.65
C LEU A 61 -2.78 6.67 4.36
N ALA A 62 -3.05 5.41 4.03
CA ALA A 62 -3.79 5.03 2.84
C ALA A 62 -5.23 5.54 2.84
N THR A 63 -5.89 5.56 4.02
CA THR A 63 -7.26 6.07 4.16
C THR A 63 -7.32 7.60 4.19
N LYS A 64 -6.31 8.27 4.74
CA LYS A 64 -6.20 9.74 4.73
C LYS A 64 -5.85 10.30 3.36
N ALA A 65 -5.01 9.59 2.60
CA ALA A 65 -4.57 10.01 1.28
C ALA A 65 -5.74 9.98 0.28
N LYS A 66 -6.04 11.13 -0.33
CA LYS A 66 -7.11 11.26 -1.35
C LYS A 66 -6.70 10.69 -2.70
N ASP A 67 -5.45 10.90 -3.08
CA ASP A 67 -4.90 10.55 -4.38
C ASP A 67 -3.59 9.77 -4.24
N ASP A 68 -3.12 9.16 -5.34
CA ASP A 68 -1.89 8.37 -5.35
C ASP A 68 -0.64 9.20 -5.07
N ASP A 69 -0.62 10.46 -5.51
CA ASP A 69 0.52 11.37 -5.29
C ASP A 69 0.68 11.73 -3.80
N GLU A 70 -0.43 12.03 -3.13
CA GLU A 70 -0.46 12.31 -1.69
C GLU A 70 -0.05 11.08 -0.87
N LEU A 71 -0.53 9.90 -1.27
CA LEU A 71 -0.11 8.64 -0.67
C LEU A 71 1.40 8.41 -0.83
N VAL A 72 1.93 8.62 -2.03
CA VAL A 72 3.37 8.48 -2.31
C VAL A 72 4.18 9.45 -1.45
N ALA A 73 3.79 10.73 -1.41
CA ALA A 73 4.50 11.74 -0.64
C ALA A 73 4.50 11.40 0.86
N ALA A 74 3.34 11.06 1.43
CA ALA A 74 3.21 10.72 2.84
C ALA A 74 3.95 9.41 3.17
N PHE A 75 3.89 8.42 2.28
CA PHE A 75 4.64 7.18 2.42
C PHE A 75 6.14 7.41 2.39
N LEU A 76 6.66 8.17 1.43
CA LEU A 76 8.09 8.47 1.30
C LEU A 76 8.61 9.34 2.44
N GLU A 77 7.78 10.21 3.01
CA GLU A 77 8.12 11.02 4.18
C GLU A 77 8.29 10.16 5.44
N LYS A 78 7.37 9.22 5.66
CA LYS A 78 7.44 8.26 6.78
C LYS A 78 8.46 7.15 6.56
N SER A 79 8.68 6.79 5.30
CA SER A 79 9.54 5.67 4.96
C SER A 79 10.99 6.00 5.26
N ARG A 80 11.65 5.06 5.93
CA ARG A 80 13.11 5.14 6.12
C ARG A 80 13.87 4.92 4.81
N ARG A 81 13.23 4.30 3.81
CA ARG A 81 13.81 3.96 2.51
C ARG A 81 13.26 4.88 1.43
N LYS A 82 14.17 5.49 0.66
CA LYS A 82 13.79 6.37 -0.47
C LYS A 82 13.92 5.71 -1.84
N ASP A 83 14.79 4.71 -1.96
CA ASP A 83 14.98 3.95 -3.19
C ASP A 83 14.19 2.65 -3.16
N TRP A 84 13.18 2.52 -4.00
CA TRP A 84 12.28 1.37 -4.03
C TRP A 84 12.39 0.52 -5.29
N SER A 85 13.29 0.89 -6.22
CA SER A 85 13.48 0.22 -7.51
C SER A 85 13.89 -1.25 -7.39
N GLY A 86 14.48 -1.64 -6.26
CA GLY A 86 14.87 -3.03 -5.97
C GLY A 86 13.82 -3.87 -5.23
N PHE A 87 12.65 -3.33 -4.87
CA PHE A 87 11.63 -4.09 -4.15
C PHE A 87 10.86 -4.99 -5.12
N GLN A 88 10.95 -6.31 -4.91
CA GLN A 88 10.19 -7.32 -5.65
C GLN A 88 9.16 -7.98 -4.73
N PRO A 89 7.86 -7.86 -5.06
CA PRO A 89 6.77 -8.45 -4.28
C PRO A 89 6.60 -9.96 -4.48
#